data_AF-A0A6P6NGI6-F1
#
_entry.id   AF-A0A6P6NGI6-F1
#
_cell.length_a   1.000
_cell.length_b   1.000
_cell.length_c   1.000
_cell.angle_alpha   90.00
_cell.angle_beta   90.00
_cell.angle_gamma   90.00
#
_symmetry.space_group_name_H-M   'P 1'
#
loop_
_entity.id
_entity.type
_entity.pdbx_description
1 polymer ?
#
loop_
_entity_poly.entity_id
_entity_poly.type
_entity_poly.pdbx_seq_one_letter_code
_entity_poly.pdbx_strand_id
1 'polypeptide(L)'
;MSLFRSLTQALLKIDCQGLVARLIMDFVLLTTAVEVAPRWRELAEKLARVSKQQMDAYEAPHRDKTGMVDSEAMWKPAYDFLLTWAAQIGDSYRDVIHELHMGLDRMKNPITKRWKHLTGTLILVNCLELLRSSAFSPTPHDDFAI
;
A
#
# COMPACT_ATOMS: atom_id res chain seq x y z
N MET A 1 1.15 -9.75 -13.91
CA MET A 1 -0.06 -10.11 -13.12
C MET A 1 -0.12 -11.60 -12.73
N SER A 2 0.20 -12.56 -13.61
CA SER A 2 0.09 -14.00 -13.30
C SER A 2 1.00 -14.47 -12.16
N LEU A 3 2.25 -14.02 -12.13
CA LEU A 3 3.21 -14.39 -11.08
C LEU A 3 2.77 -13.92 -9.69
N PHE A 4 2.33 -12.67 -9.55
CA PHE A 4 1.83 -12.13 -8.28
C PHE A 4 0.64 -12.95 -7.76
N ARG A 5 -0.30 -13.30 -8.64
CA ARG A 5 -1.44 -14.15 -8.29
C ARG A 5 -0.99 -15.53 -7.80
N SER A 6 -0.09 -16.18 -8.53
CA SER A 6 0.42 -17.51 -8.17
C SER A 6 1.21 -17.51 -6.86
N LEU A 7 2.05 -16.49 -6.64
CA LEU A 7 2.78 -16.30 -5.38
C LEU A 7 1.83 -16.11 -4.20
N THR A 8 0.87 -15.17 -4.33
CA THR A 8 -0.12 -14.92 -3.28
C THR A 8 -0.91 -16.18 -2.94
N GLN A 9 -1.37 -16.94 -3.96
CA GLN A 9 -2.08 -18.18 -3.73
C GLN A 9 -1.22 -19.24 -3.02
N ALA A 10 0.06 -19.36 -3.40
CA ALA A 10 0.98 -20.29 -2.75
C ALA A 10 1.18 -19.93 -1.27
N LEU A 11 1.42 -18.65 -0.97
CA LEU A 11 1.62 -18.16 0.40
C LEU A 11 0.38 -18.35 1.29
N LEU A 12 -0.83 -18.10 0.75
CA LEU A 12 -2.07 -18.33 1.50
C LEU A 12 -2.27 -19.81 1.86
N LYS A 13 -1.86 -20.74 1.00
CA LYS A 13 -1.97 -22.19 1.25
C LYS A 13 -1.06 -22.69 2.36
N ILE A 14 0.04 -21.97 2.64
CA ILE A 14 1.03 -22.33 3.66
C ILE A 14 0.95 -21.42 4.90
N ASP A 15 -0.23 -20.84 5.14
CA ASP A 15 -0.52 -20.00 6.31
C ASP A 15 0.42 -18.77 6.47
N CYS A 16 0.81 -18.15 5.34
CA CYS A 16 1.69 -16.97 5.30
C CYS A 16 0.93 -15.65 5.02
N GLN A 17 -0.21 -15.43 5.67
CA GLN A 17 -1.10 -14.28 5.45
C GLN A 17 -0.43 -12.95 5.79
N GLY A 18 0.43 -12.91 6.82
CA GLY A 18 1.21 -11.71 7.14
C GLY A 18 2.12 -11.27 5.98
N LEU A 19 2.77 -12.22 5.30
CA LEU A 19 3.59 -11.92 4.12
C LEU A 19 2.73 -11.47 2.94
N VAL A 20 1.57 -12.10 2.74
CA VAL A 20 0.60 -11.67 1.72
C VAL A 20 0.13 -10.24 1.97
N ALA A 21 -0.19 -9.89 3.21
CA ALA A 21 -0.61 -8.54 3.57
C ALA A 21 0.48 -7.50 3.31
N ARG A 22 1.75 -7.83 3.59
CA ARG A 22 2.90 -6.96 3.29
C ARG A 22 3.11 -6.79 1.78
N LEU A 23 3.06 -7.87 1.00
CA LEU A 23 3.13 -7.79 -0.47
C LEU A 23 1.99 -6.95 -1.08
N ILE A 24 0.78 -7.08 -0.52
CA ILE A 24 -0.36 -6.26 -0.92
C ILE A 24 -0.11 -4.78 -0.61
N MET A 25 0.38 -4.47 0.59
CA MET A 25 0.72 -3.11 0.98
C MET A 25 1.76 -2.50 0.04
N ASP A 26 2.87 -3.20 -0.22
CA ASP A 26 3.93 -2.73 -1.13
C ASP A 26 3.38 -2.46 -2.54
N PHE A 27 2.51 -3.35 -3.02
CA PHE A 27 1.82 -3.16 -4.31
C PHE A 27 0.90 -1.95 -4.30
N VAL A 28 0.14 -1.72 -3.23
CA VAL A 28 -0.71 -0.53 -3.06
C VAL A 28 0.14 0.74 -3.06
N LEU A 29 1.26 0.78 -2.34
CA LEU A 29 2.15 1.95 -2.32
C LEU A 29 2.70 2.26 -3.71
N LEU A 30 3.20 1.24 -4.42
CA LEU A 30 3.75 1.39 -5.76
C LEU A 30 2.69 1.86 -6.77
N THR A 31 1.54 1.19 -6.78
CA THR A 31 0.44 1.57 -7.70
C THR A 31 -0.11 2.95 -7.37
N THR A 32 -0.19 3.32 -6.09
CA THR A 32 -0.57 4.69 -5.70
C THR A 32 0.43 5.70 -6.25
N ALA A 33 1.73 5.45 -6.09
CA ALA A 33 2.78 6.33 -6.59
C ALA A 33 2.67 6.56 -8.11
N VAL A 34 2.38 5.51 -8.87
CA VAL A 34 2.17 5.58 -10.32
C VAL A 34 0.90 6.35 -10.68
N GLU A 35 -0.20 6.09 -9.99
CA GLU A 35 -1.49 6.74 -10.27
C GLU A 35 -1.50 8.23 -9.90
N VAL A 36 -0.81 8.61 -8.81
CA VAL A 36 -0.73 10.02 -8.39
C VAL A 36 0.28 10.79 -9.23
N ALA A 37 1.42 10.15 -9.58
CA ALA A 37 2.55 10.68 -10.31
C ALA A 37 2.76 12.20 -10.08
N PRO A 38 2.55 13.14 -11.03
CA PRO A 38 2.86 14.57 -10.79
C PRO A 38 2.03 15.22 -9.66
N ARG A 39 0.94 14.58 -9.21
CA ARG A 39 0.10 15.02 -8.09
C ARG A 39 0.57 14.48 -6.74
N TRP A 40 1.69 13.77 -6.68
CA TRP A 40 2.19 13.19 -5.42
C TRP A 40 2.44 14.25 -4.33
N ARG A 41 2.88 15.46 -4.71
CA ARG A 41 3.08 16.58 -3.78
C ARG A 41 1.79 16.95 -3.05
N GLU A 42 0.66 16.97 -3.75
CA GLU A 42 -0.66 17.18 -3.14
C GLU A 42 -0.97 16.07 -2.13
N LEU A 43 -0.70 14.81 -2.49
CA LEU A 43 -0.92 13.69 -1.57
C LEU A 43 -0.02 13.78 -0.32
N ALA A 44 1.26 14.13 -0.50
CA ALA A 44 2.21 14.28 0.60
C ALA A 44 1.77 15.39 1.59
N GLU A 45 1.20 16.49 1.10
CA GLU A 45 0.57 17.50 1.96
C GLU A 45 -0.61 16.93 2.76
N LYS A 46 -1.46 16.11 2.13
CA LYS A 46 -2.65 15.53 2.79
C LYS A 46 -2.31 14.45 3.82
N LEU A 47 -1.26 13.68 3.59
CA LEU A 47 -0.84 12.58 4.46
C LEU A 47 0.03 13.07 5.63
N ALA A 48 0.99 13.95 5.38
CA ALA A 48 2.02 14.28 6.36
C ALA A 48 2.39 15.77 6.44
N ARG A 49 1.63 16.66 5.75
CA ARG A 49 1.91 18.12 5.71
C ARG A 49 3.35 18.43 5.30
N VAL A 50 3.90 17.63 4.39
CA VAL A 50 5.28 17.74 3.92
C VAL A 50 5.51 19.15 3.35
N SER A 51 6.60 19.79 3.75
CA SER A 51 6.97 21.11 3.22
C SER A 51 7.56 21.01 1.81
N LYS A 52 7.52 22.11 1.05
CA LYS A 52 8.13 22.16 -0.29
C LYS A 52 9.61 21.74 -0.30
N GLN A 53 10.38 22.19 0.70
CA GLN A 53 11.80 21.82 0.83
C GLN A 53 12.00 20.32 1.01
N GLN A 54 11.15 19.67 1.82
CA GLN A 54 11.19 18.21 2.00
C GLN A 54 10.76 17.49 0.71
N MET A 55 9.79 18.02 -0.04
CA MET A 55 9.42 17.45 -1.34
C MET A 55 10.56 17.52 -2.35
N ASP A 56 11.24 18.67 -2.41
CA ASP A 56 12.38 18.85 -3.32
C ASP A 56 13.54 17.90 -2.97
N ALA A 57 13.69 17.53 -1.69
CA ALA A 57 14.67 16.54 -1.26
C ALA A 57 14.35 15.12 -1.78
N TYR A 58 13.07 14.73 -1.86
CA TYR A 58 12.67 13.48 -2.50
C TYR A 58 12.89 13.50 -4.01
N GLU A 59 12.75 14.65 -4.65
CA GLU A 59 12.94 14.78 -6.10
C GLU A 59 14.40 14.87 -6.53
N ALA A 60 15.28 15.42 -5.68
CA ALA A 60 16.67 15.67 -6.02
C ALA A 60 17.42 14.46 -6.62
N PRO A 61 17.25 13.21 -6.11
CA PRO A 61 17.92 12.04 -6.68
C PRO A 61 17.39 11.63 -8.06
N HIS A 62 16.20 12.08 -8.46
CA HIS A 62 15.53 11.68 -9.70
C HIS A 62 15.61 12.76 -10.79
N ARG A 63 16.28 13.88 -10.52
CA ARG A 63 16.46 14.96 -11.50
C ARG A 63 17.34 14.51 -12.65
N ASP A 64 16.95 14.87 -13.86
CA ASP A 64 17.72 14.64 -15.07
C ASP A 64 18.86 15.67 -15.21
N LYS A 65 19.54 15.64 -16.35
CA LYS A 65 20.65 16.56 -16.67
C LYS A 65 20.25 18.03 -16.70
N THR A 66 18.95 18.34 -16.84
CA THR A 66 18.40 19.70 -16.81
C THR A 66 18.05 20.16 -15.39
N GLY A 67 18.17 19.29 -14.39
CA GLY A 67 17.81 19.58 -13.01
C GLY A 67 16.31 19.50 -12.72
N MET A 68 15.52 19.02 -13.67
CA MET A 68 14.09 18.75 -13.51
C MET A 68 13.86 17.25 -13.44
N VAL A 69 12.78 16.83 -12.80
CA VAL A 69 12.37 15.42 -12.86
C VAL A 69 11.30 15.30 -13.95
N ASP A 70 11.48 14.33 -14.84
CA ASP A 70 10.51 14.03 -15.88
C ASP A 70 9.13 13.70 -15.26
N SER A 71 8.08 14.25 -15.86
CA SER A 71 6.70 13.94 -15.51
C SER A 71 6.39 12.44 -15.53
N GLU A 72 6.98 11.68 -16.47
CA GLU A 72 6.82 10.22 -16.55
C GLU A 72 7.60 9.48 -15.44
N ALA A 73 8.55 10.15 -14.79
CA ALA A 73 9.35 9.61 -13.68
C ALA A 73 8.84 10.06 -12.30
N MET A 74 7.79 10.88 -12.22
CA MET A 74 7.22 11.39 -10.95
C MET A 74 6.77 10.33 -9.96
N TRP A 75 6.49 9.12 -10.43
CA TRP A 75 6.14 8.01 -9.56
C TRP A 75 7.31 7.60 -8.64
N LYS A 76 8.57 7.86 -9.01
CA LYS A 76 9.74 7.50 -8.20
C LYS A 76 9.86 8.31 -6.90
N PRO A 77 9.92 9.66 -6.91
CA PRO A 77 9.90 10.43 -5.68
C PRO A 77 8.61 10.22 -4.87
N ALA A 78 7.48 10.00 -5.56
CA ALA A 78 6.22 9.64 -4.91
C ALA A 78 6.33 8.32 -4.12
N TYR A 79 6.96 7.30 -4.72
CA TYR A 79 7.16 6.00 -4.10
C TYR A 79 8.14 6.08 -2.93
N ASP A 80 9.25 6.80 -3.06
CA ASP A 80 10.21 7.01 -1.97
C ASP A 80 9.57 7.72 -0.76
N PHE A 81 8.74 8.72 -1.03
CA PHE A 81 7.94 9.38 0.00
C PHE A 81 6.98 8.39 0.66
N LEU A 82 6.20 7.63 -0.12
CA LEU A 82 5.20 6.69 0.41
C LEU A 82 5.84 5.57 1.23
N LEU A 83 7.01 5.06 0.83
CA LEU A 83 7.77 4.09 1.61
C LEU A 83 8.21 4.67 2.96
N THR A 84 8.76 5.88 2.94
CA THR A 84 9.20 6.56 4.17
C THR A 84 8.03 6.89 5.09
N TRP A 85 6.92 7.35 4.52
CA TRP A 85 5.70 7.66 5.25
C TRP A 85 5.05 6.40 5.86
N ALA A 86 4.95 5.31 5.10
CA ALA A 86 4.41 4.05 5.61
C ALA A 86 5.25 3.50 6.77
N ALA A 87 6.58 3.60 6.68
CA ALA A 87 7.48 3.20 7.75
C ALA A 87 7.27 4.01 9.05
N GLN A 88 6.79 5.26 8.98
CA GLN A 88 6.47 6.07 10.16
C GLN A 88 5.18 5.64 10.86
N ILE A 89 4.25 4.99 10.15
CA ILE A 89 3.01 4.43 10.73
C ILE A 89 3.30 3.12 11.48
N GLY A 90 4.32 2.38 11.04
CA GLY A 90 4.79 1.14 11.67
C GLY A 90 4.34 -0.12 10.91
N ASP A 91 4.29 -1.24 11.62
CA ASP A 91 4.10 -2.57 11.00
C ASP A 91 2.65 -2.90 10.60
N SER A 92 1.69 -2.04 10.96
CA SER A 92 0.26 -2.27 10.67
C SER A 92 -0.08 -1.92 9.23
N TYR A 93 -0.07 -2.93 8.36
CA TYR A 93 -0.50 -2.81 6.97
C TYR A 93 -1.95 -2.31 6.83
N ARG A 94 -2.82 -2.57 7.82
CA ARG A 94 -4.21 -2.07 7.84
C ARG A 94 -4.23 -0.55 7.98
N ASP A 95 -3.47 -0.02 8.94
CA ASP A 95 -3.45 1.40 9.23
C ASP A 95 -2.80 2.18 8.09
N VAL A 96 -1.72 1.65 7.51
CA VAL A 96 -1.09 2.24 6.32
C VAL A 96 -2.07 2.35 5.15
N ILE A 97 -2.75 1.26 4.78
CA ILE A 97 -3.68 1.27 3.64
C ILE A 97 -4.90 2.15 3.95
N HIS A 98 -5.37 2.18 5.20
CA HIS A 98 -6.50 3.01 5.61
C HIS A 98 -6.16 4.50 5.55
N GLU A 99 -5.06 4.94 6.16
CA GLU A 99 -4.63 6.34 6.14
C GLU A 99 -4.32 6.80 4.71
N LEU A 100 -3.75 5.92 3.88
CA LEU A 100 -3.52 6.21 2.47
C LEU A 100 -4.82 6.46 1.72
N HIS A 101 -5.83 5.61 1.92
CA HIS A 101 -7.17 5.80 1.35
C HIS A 101 -7.77 7.14 1.78
N MET A 102 -7.68 7.48 3.07
CA MET A 102 -8.17 8.75 3.60
C MET A 102 -7.44 9.96 3.02
N GLY A 103 -6.12 9.88 2.84
CA GLY A 103 -5.32 10.94 2.20
C GLY A 103 -5.70 11.17 0.75
N LEU A 104 -5.91 10.09 -0.02
CA LEU A 104 -6.35 10.16 -1.41
C LEU A 104 -7.75 10.75 -1.55
N ASP A 105 -8.67 10.45 -0.62
CA ASP A 105 -10.02 11.03 -0.57
C ASP A 105 -10.02 12.53 -0.30
N ARG A 106 -9.00 13.06 0.40
CA ARG A 106 -8.87 14.49 0.72
C ARG A 106 -8.23 15.32 -0.40
N MET A 107 -7.80 14.70 -1.50
CA MET A 107 -7.29 15.42 -2.66
C MET A 107 -8.43 16.18 -3.37
N LYS A 108 -8.11 17.30 -4.03
CA LYS A 108 -9.08 18.15 -4.76
C LYS A 108 -9.86 17.36 -5.80
N ASN A 109 -9.19 16.42 -6.48
CA ASN A 109 -9.79 15.45 -7.40
C ASN A 109 -9.41 14.04 -6.94
N PRO A 110 -10.23 13.39 -6.08
CA PRO A 110 -9.89 12.10 -5.50
C PRO A 110 -9.74 11.03 -6.56
N ILE A 111 -8.60 10.32 -6.53
CA ILE A 111 -8.32 9.20 -7.44
C ILE A 111 -9.18 7.98 -7.07
N THR A 112 -9.52 7.84 -5.78
CA THR A 112 -10.40 6.80 -5.21
C THR A 112 -11.74 6.63 -5.94
N LYS A 113 -12.32 7.71 -6.49
CA LYS A 113 -13.56 7.65 -7.29
C LYS A 113 -13.44 6.74 -8.52
N ARG A 114 -12.25 6.67 -9.11
CA ARG A 114 -11.95 5.80 -10.25
C ARG A 114 -11.23 4.53 -9.83
N TRP A 115 -10.52 4.57 -8.70
CA TRP A 115 -9.65 3.50 -8.24
C TRP A 115 -10.30 2.59 -7.19
N LYS A 116 -11.40 1.94 -7.61
CA LYS A 116 -12.20 1.01 -6.77
C LYS A 116 -11.39 -0.18 -6.23
N HIS A 117 -10.25 -0.48 -6.84
CA HIS A 117 -9.35 -1.57 -6.42
C HIS A 117 -8.73 -1.32 -5.04
N LEU A 118 -8.52 -0.06 -4.64
CA LEU A 118 -7.98 0.25 -3.31
C LEU A 118 -8.98 -0.12 -2.20
N THR A 119 -10.27 0.20 -2.39
CA THR A 119 -11.33 -0.21 -1.46
C THR A 119 -11.45 -1.73 -1.39
N GLY A 120 -11.37 -2.43 -2.53
CA GLY A 120 -11.35 -3.90 -2.56
C GLY A 120 -10.16 -4.49 -1.80
N THR A 121 -9.00 -3.82 -1.87
CA THR A 121 -7.79 -4.22 -1.14
C THR A 121 -7.96 -4.03 0.37
N LEU A 122 -8.54 -2.92 0.81
CA LEU A 122 -8.88 -2.69 2.22
C LEU A 122 -9.81 -3.77 2.78
N ILE A 123 -10.83 -4.16 2.02
CA ILE A 123 -11.75 -5.24 2.42
C ILE A 123 -10.99 -6.55 2.57
N LEU A 124 -10.19 -6.94 1.56
CA LEU A 124 -9.40 -8.16 1.58
C LEU A 124 -8.48 -8.22 2.80
N VAL A 125 -7.72 -7.16 3.04
CA VAL A 125 -6.75 -7.06 4.14
C VAL A 125 -7.45 -7.12 5.51
N ASN A 126 -8.63 -6.52 5.64
CA ASN A 126 -9.42 -6.59 6.87
C ASN A 126 -9.99 -7.99 7.13
N CYS A 127 -10.43 -8.68 6.08
CA CYS A 127 -10.97 -10.04 6.17
C CYS A 127 -9.89 -11.12 6.27
N LEU A 128 -8.61 -10.81 5.98
CA LEU A 128 -7.56 -11.82 5.83
C LEU A 128 -7.36 -12.69 7.08
N GLU A 129 -7.42 -12.07 8.27
CA GLU A 129 -7.27 -12.79 9.54
C GLU A 129 -8.47 -13.71 9.82
N LEU A 130 -9.68 -13.26 9.51
CA LEU A 130 -10.89 -14.08 9.64
C LEU A 130 -10.88 -15.27 8.68
N LEU A 131 -10.39 -15.06 7.45
CA LEU A 131 -10.25 -16.12 6.46
C LEU A 131 -9.17 -17.12 6.88
N ARG A 132 -8.06 -16.65 7.44
CA ARG A 132 -7.02 -17.48 8.03
C ARG A 132 -7.59 -18.35 9.14
N SER A 133 -8.24 -17.74 10.14
CA SER A 133 -8.77 -18.48 11.27
C SER A 133 -9.77 -19.54 10.83
N SER A 134 -10.61 -19.24 9.84
CA SER A 134 -11.58 -20.20 9.30
C SER A 134 -10.93 -21.35 8.53
N ALA A 135 -9.84 -21.08 7.78
CA ALA A 135 -9.17 -22.08 6.95
C ALA A 135 -8.23 -23.00 7.74
N PHE A 136 -7.64 -22.51 8.82
CA PHE A 136 -6.63 -23.20 9.62
C PHE A 136 -7.09 -23.50 11.05
N SER A 137 -8.39 -23.36 11.36
CA SER A 137 -8.93 -23.72 12.66
C SER A 137 -8.58 -25.17 12.99
N PRO A 138 -7.94 -25.46 14.13
CA PRO A 138 -7.78 -26.83 14.58
C PRO A 138 -9.19 -27.40 14.81
N THR A 139 -9.49 -28.53 14.16
CA THR A 139 -10.63 -29.35 14.59
C THR A 139 -10.47 -29.59 16.08
N PRO A 140 -11.51 -29.37 16.92
CA PRO A 140 -11.43 -29.86 18.28
C PRO A 140 -11.15 -31.36 18.17
N HIS A 141 -9.96 -31.75 18.63
CA HIS A 141 -9.68 -33.15 18.88
C HIS A 141 -10.71 -33.52 19.96
N ASP A 142 -11.78 -34.19 19.55
CA ASP A 142 -12.65 -34.89 20.47
C ASP A 142 -11.77 -35.92 21.19
N ASP A 143 -11.21 -35.49 22.31
CA ASP A 143 -10.82 -36.37 23.41
C ASP A 143 -12.10 -37.01 23.93
N PHE A 144 -12.64 -37.99 23.19
CA PHE A 144 -13.48 -39.02 23.80
C PHE A 144 -12.55 -39.97 24.55
N ALA A 145 -12.07 -39.47 25.70
CA ALA A 145 -11.62 -40.33 26.78
C ALA A 145 -12.85 -40.72 27.60
N ILE A 146 -13.47 -41.87 27.31
CA ILE A 146 -14.01 -42.85 28.27
C ILE A 146 -13.95 -44.25 27.63
#